data_AF-A0A3B9GW62-F1
#
_entry.id   AF-A0A3B9GW62-F1
#
_cell.length_a   1.000
_cell.length_b   1.000
_cell.length_c   1.000
_cell.angle_alpha   90.00
_cell.angle_beta   90.00
_cell.angle_gamma   90.00
#
_symmetry.space_group_name_H-M   'P 1'
#
loop_
_entity.id
_entity.type
_entity.pdbx_description
1 polymer ?
#
loop_
_entity_poly.entity_id
_entity_poly.type
_entity_poly.pdbx_seq_one_letter_code
_entity_poly.pdbx_strand_id
1 'polypeptide(L)' 'AKIAMGYRGYGLPMAEVISEGNVGLMQAVKKFDPDKGFRLATYAMWWIR' A
#
# COMPACT_ATOMS: atom_id res chain seq x y z
N ALA A 1 6.09 -5.69 1.59
CA ALA A 1 5.58 -6.57 2.67
C ALA A 1 5.99 -6.16 4.10
N LYS A 2 6.42 -4.90 4.37
CA LYS A 2 6.82 -4.49 5.74
C LYS A 2 5.65 -3.95 6.58
N ILE A 3 4.64 -3.33 5.94
CA ILE A 3 3.46 -2.75 6.60
C ILE A 3 2.53 -3.84 7.15
N ALA A 4 2.21 -4.86 6.35
CA ALA A 4 1.35 -5.98 6.77
C ALA A 4 1.88 -6.78 7.97
N MET A 5 3.19 -6.77 8.22
CA MET A 5 3.76 -7.43 9.41
C MET A 5 3.54 -6.66 10.71
N GLY A 6 3.31 -5.34 10.65
CA GLY A 6 3.01 -4.52 11.83
C GLY A 6 1.63 -4.79 12.44
N TYR A 7 0.70 -5.30 11.63
CA TYR A 7 -0.68 -5.61 12.06
C TYR A 7 -0.86 -7.02 12.62
N ARG A 8 0.21 -7.82 12.70
CA ARG A 8 0.18 -9.19 13.27
C ARG A 8 -0.28 -9.24 14.75
N GLY A 9 -0.29 -8.11 15.46
CA GLY A 9 -0.73 -8.01 16.86
C GLY A 9 -2.20 -7.64 17.07
N TYR A 10 -2.95 -7.28 16.01
CA TYR A 10 -4.32 -6.76 16.14
C TYR A 10 -5.43 -7.82 15.93
N GLY A 11 -5.08 -9.11 15.78
CA GLY A 11 -6.06 -10.19 15.60
C GLY A 11 -6.72 -10.23 14.21
N LEU A 12 -6.34 -9.33 13.30
CA LEU A 12 -6.81 -9.32 11.92
C LEU A 12 -6.14 -10.44 11.11
N PRO A 13 -6.89 -11.19 10.29
CA PRO A 13 -6.32 -12.17 9.38
C PRO A 13 -5.31 -11.48 8.46
N MET A 14 -4.11 -12.03 8.38
CA MET A 14 -3.03 -11.46 7.56
C MET A 14 -3.44 -11.31 6.08
N ALA A 15 -4.39 -12.14 5.62
CA ALA A 15 -5.00 -12.06 4.30
C ALA A 15 -5.81 -10.78 4.08
N GLU A 16 -6.56 -10.30 5.09
CA GLU A 16 -7.36 -9.06 5.00
C GLU A 16 -6.45 -7.85 4.84
N VAL A 17 -5.39 -7.77 5.66
CA VAL A 17 -4.41 -6.67 5.61
C VAL A 17 -3.63 -6.64 4.29
N ILE A 18 -3.32 -7.82 3.73
CA ILE A 18 -2.69 -7.92 2.41
C ILE A 18 -3.66 -7.47 1.31
N SER A 19 -4.92 -7.88 1.41
CA SER A 19 -5.96 -7.52 0.45
C SER A 19 -6.19 -6.01 0.42
N GLU A 20 -6.32 -5.38 1.58
CA GLU A 20 -6.46 -3.93 1.71
C GLU A 20 -5.22 -3.18 1.20
N GLY A 21 -4.02 -3.68 1.50
CA GLY A 21 -2.77 -3.15 0.96
C GLY A 21 -2.65 -3.28 -0.57
N ASN A 22 -3.17 -4.35 -1.16
CA ASN A 22 -3.24 -4.52 -2.61
C ASN A 22 -4.21 -3.52 -3.24
N VAL A 23 -5.35 -3.24 -2.60
CA VAL A 23 -6.30 -2.22 -3.04
C VAL A 23 -5.66 -0.82 -2.98
N GLY A 24 -4.95 -0.50 -1.89
CA GLY A 24 -4.20 0.75 -1.75
C GLY A 24 -3.13 0.91 -2.83
N LEU A 25 -2.39 -0.16 -3.14
CA LEU A 25 -1.41 -0.15 -4.23
C LEU A 25 -2.07 0.07 -5.61
N MET A 26 -3.20 -0.57 -5.89
CA MET A 26 -3.92 -0.35 -7.16
C MET A 26 -4.40 1.09 -7.30
N GLN A 27 -4.90 1.71 -6.23
CA GLN A 27 -5.29 3.13 -6.25
C GLN A 27 -4.09 4.04 -6.45
N ALA A 28 -2.95 3.73 -5.82
CA ALA A 28 -1.71 4.45 -6.02
C ALA A 28 -1.25 4.40 -7.48
N VAL A 29 -1.30 3.23 -8.12
CA VAL A 29 -0.92 3.08 -9.53
C VAL A 29 -1.87 3.86 -10.44
N LYS A 30 -3.19 3.83 -10.17
CA LYS A 30 -4.17 4.58 -10.98
C LYS A 30 -4.01 6.10 -10.91
N LYS A 31 -3.55 6.62 -9.76
CA LYS A 31 -3.32 8.06 -9.57
C LYS A 31 -1.85 8.47 -9.71
N PHE A 32 -0.98 7.53 -10.06
CA PHE A 32 0.42 7.81 -10.27
C PHE A 32 0.59 8.60 -11.55
N ASP A 33 1.15 9.79 -11.41
CA ASP A 33 1.49 10.67 -12.51
C ASP A 33 3.02 10.67 -12.66
N PRO A 34 3.57 9.99 -13.68
CA PRO A 34 5.02 9.90 -13.89
C PRO A 34 5.64 11.27 -14.25
N ASP A 35 4.86 12.22 -14.75
CA ASP A 35 5.35 13.53 -15.19
C ASP A 35 5.67 14.45 -14.00
N LYS A 36 5.20 14.10 -12.79
CA LYS A 36 5.55 14.83 -11.55
C LYS A 36 6.96 14.56 -11.04
N GLY A 37 7.73 13.67 -11.68
CA GLY A 37 9.14 13.43 -11.35
C GLY A 37 9.39 12.68 -10.02
N PHE A 38 8.34 12.16 -9.36
CA PHE A 38 8.46 11.35 -8.15
C PHE A 38 8.48 9.86 -8.47
N ARG A 39 9.24 9.08 -7.70
CA ARG A 39 9.26 7.62 -7.85
C ARG A 39 7.92 7.02 -7.42
N LEU A 40 7.40 6.07 -8.20
CA LEU A 40 6.17 5.31 -7.88
C LEU A 40 6.18 4.74 -6.45
N ALA A 41 7.33 4.27 -5.97
CA ALA A 41 7.49 3.74 -4.61
C ALA A 41 7.15 4.77 -3.51
N THR A 42 7.43 6.05 -3.74
CA THR A 42 7.10 7.14 -2.81
C THR A 42 5.60 7.40 -2.78
N TYR A 43 4.95 7.34 -3.93
CA TYR A 43 3.50 7.54 -4.03
C TYR A 43 2.73 6.37 -3.42
N ALA A 44 3.13 5.13 -3.73
CA ALA A 44 2.53 3.91 -3.19
C ALA A 44 2.57 3.86 -1.65
N MET A 45 3.59 4.43 -1.01
CA MET A 45 3.69 4.49 0.45
C MET A 45 2.58 5.34 1.09
N TRP A 46 2.09 6.38 0.43
CA TRP A 46 0.99 7.22 0.93
C TRP A 46 -0.37 6.52 0.91
N TRP A 47 -0.54 5.49 0.09
CA TRP A 47 -1.81 4.78 -0.11
C TRP A 47 -1.90 3.43 0.60
N ILE A 48 -0.76 2.86 1.03
CA ILE A 48 -0.70 1.54 1.69
C ILE A 48 -0.67 1.67 3.23
N ARG A 49 -0.76 2.89 3.77
CA ARG A 49 -0.75 3.12 5.22
C ARG A 49 -2.13 2.94 5.83
#